data_AF-A0A7C6M5D3-F1
#
_entry.id   AF-A0A7C6M5D3-F1
#
_cell.length_a   1.000
_cell.length_b   1.000
_cell.length_c   1.000
_cell.angle_alpha   90.00
_cell.angle_beta   90.00
_cell.angle_gamma   90.00
#
_symmetry.space_group_name_H-M   'P 1'
#
loop_
_entity.id
_entity.type
_entity.pdbx_description
1 polymer ?
#
loop_
_entity_poly.entity_id
_entity_poly.type
_entity_poly.pdbx_seq_one_letter_code
_entity_poly.pdbx_strand_id
1 'polypeptide(L)' 'MNIIFLGPPGVGKGTQAAHVVSKFNIPHISTGDMFRAAIKEGTEYGLE' A
#
# COMPACT_ATOMS: atom_id res chain seq x y z
N MET A 1 -3.18 12.94 10.44
CA MET A 1 -1.89 13.18 9.73
C MET A 1 -1.97 12.43 8.42
N ASN A 2 -1.74 13.09 7.29
CA ASN A 2 -1.87 12.49 5.96
C ASN A 2 -0.50 12.48 5.29
N ILE A 3 0.02 11.30 4.96
CA ILE A 3 1.39 11.12 4.44
C ILE A 3 1.31 10.33 3.14
N ILE A 4 2.05 10.78 2.13
CA ILE A 4 2.20 10.09 0.85
C ILE A 4 3.66 9.71 0.67
N PHE A 5 3.94 8.42 0.45
CA PHE A 5 5.27 7.93 0.10
C PHE A 5 5.41 7.85 -1.42
N LEU A 6 6.26 8.69 -1.99
CA LEU A 6 6.52 8.75 -3.44
C LEU A 6 7.95 8.29 -3.76
N GLY A 7 8.12 7.64 -4.90
CA GLY A 7 9.44 7.20 -5.39
C GLY A 7 9.36 5.99 -6.32
N PRO A 8 10.46 5.64 -7.00
CA PRO A 8 10.47 4.55 -7.98
C PRO A 8 10.19 3.17 -7.36
N PRO A 9 9.85 2.15 -8.15
CA PRO A 9 9.76 0.77 -7.69
C PRO A 9 11.07 0.32 -7.02
N GLY A 10 11.00 -0.44 -5.93
CA GLY A 10 12.18 -0.96 -5.23
C GLY A 10 12.89 0.01 -4.26
N VAL A 11 12.53 1.31 -4.22
CA VAL A 11 13.19 2.32 -3.34
C VAL A 11 12.89 2.16 -1.84
N GLY A 12 12.13 1.15 -1.43
CA GLY A 12 11.85 0.88 -0.01
C GLY A 12 10.68 1.66 0.61
N LYS A 13 9.75 2.19 -0.20
CA LYS A 13 8.56 2.92 0.29
C LYS A 13 7.75 2.12 1.32
N GLY A 14 7.49 0.83 1.04
CA GLY A 14 6.72 -0.03 1.93
C GLY A 14 7.41 -0.24 3.28
N THR A 15 8.74 -0.39 3.29
CA THR A 15 9.54 -0.48 4.52
C THR A 15 9.38 0.78 5.38
N GLN A 16 9.50 1.96 4.77
CA GLN A 16 9.35 3.23 5.49
C GLN A 16 7.91 3.46 5.97
N ALA A 17 6.92 3.11 5.14
CA ALA A 17 5.51 3.19 5.51
C ALA A 17 5.19 2.32 6.74
N ALA A 18 5.72 1.09 6.80
CA ALA A 18 5.55 0.19 7.94
C ALA A 18 6.10 0.77 9.25
N HIS A 19 7.27 1.42 9.21
CA HIS A 19 7.84 2.10 10.38
C HIS A 19 6.96 3.27 10.86
N VAL A 20 6.44 4.08 9.94
CA VAL A 20 5.56 5.22 10.26
C VAL A 20 4.22 4.74 10.83
N VAL A 21 3.61 3.72 10.21
CA VAL A 21 2.37 3.08 10.69
C VAL A 21 2.52 2.57 12.11
N SER A 22 3.60 1.83 12.40
CA SER A 22 3.90 1.32 13.75
C SER A 22 4.12 2.46 14.76
N LYS A 23 4.90 3.48 14.40
CA LYS A 23 5.26 4.58 15.30
C LYS A 23 4.08 5.48 15.65
N PHE A 24 3.19 5.73 14.69
CA PHE A 24 2.10 6.71 14.85
C PHE A 24 0.71 6.06 14.97
N ASN A 25 0.64 4.72 14.92
CA ASN A 25 -0.60 3.95 14.96
C ASN A 25 -1.66 4.46 13.97
N ILE A 26 -1.24 4.65 12.71
CA ILE A 26 -2.10 5.13 11.62
C ILE A 26 -2.36 4.03 10.59
N PRO A 27 -3.50 4.03 9.88
CA PRO A 27 -3.77 3.03 8.85
C PRO A 27 -2.79 3.10 7.69
N HIS A 28 -2.43 1.94 7.14
CA HIS A 28 -1.64 1.82 5.92
C HIS A 28 -2.58 1.64 4.71
N ILE A 29 -2.47 2.52 3.71
CA ILE A 29 -3.21 2.40 2.44
C ILE A 29 -2.19 2.24 1.32
N SER A 30 -2.27 1.11 0.62
CA SER A 30 -1.32 0.72 -0.44
C SER A 30 -2.11 0.23 -1.65
N THR A 31 -2.07 1.01 -2.74
CA THR A 31 -2.73 0.64 -3.99
C THR A 31 -2.22 -0.70 -4.52
N GLY A 32 -0.93 -0.99 -4.37
CA GLY A 32 -0.35 -2.27 -4.76
C GLY A 32 -0.94 -3.46 -3.99
N ASP A 33 -1.18 -3.32 -2.68
CA ASP A 33 -1.81 -4.37 -1.88
C ASP A 33 -3.29 -4.53 -2.25
N MET A 34 -3.99 -3.42 -2.47
CA MET A 34 -5.39 -3.42 -2.89
C MET A 34 -5.57 -4.12 -4.24
N PHE A 35 -4.74 -3.81 -5.23
CA PHE A 35 -4.79 -4.47 -6.54
C PHE A 35 -4.48 -5.97 -6.44
N ARG A 36 -3.46 -6.36 -5.66
CA ARG A 36 -3.16 -7.79 -5.45
C ARG A 36 -4.31 -8.54 -4.78
N ALA A 37 -4.98 -7.91 -3.82
CA ALA A 37 -6.16 -8.47 -3.17
C ALA A 37 -7.33 -8.61 -4.17
N ALA A 38 -7.62 -7.56 -4.93
CA ALA A 38 -8.68 -7.54 -5.95
C ALA A 38 -8.51 -8.65 -7.00
N ILE A 39 -7.28 -8.88 -7.48
CA ILE A 39 -6.93 -9.97 -8.40
C ILE A 39 -7.15 -11.33 -7.73
N LYS A 40 -6.65 -11.51 -6.50
CA LYS A 40 -6.78 -12.77 -5.75
C LYS A 40 -8.24 -13.13 -5.45
N GLU A 41 -9.05 -12.13 -5.18
CA GLU A 41 -10.47 -12.27 -4.84
C GLU A 41 -11.37 -12.38 -6.08
N GLY A 42 -10.84 -12.16 -7.29
CA GLY A 42 -11.62 -12.22 -8.53
C GLY A 42 -12.72 -11.16 -8.60
N THR A 43 -12.50 -10.01 -7.96
CA THR A 43 -13.42 -8.87 -8.04
C THR A 43 -13.47 -8.31 -9.47
N GLU A 44 -14.51 -7.54 -9.80
CA GLU A 44 -14.63 -6.85 -11.10
C GLU A 44 -13.34 -6.09 -11.46
N TYR A 45 -12.82 -5.27 -10.54
CA TYR A 45 -11.57 -4.52 -10.71
C TYR A 45 -10.30 -5.38 -10.82
N GLY A 46 -10.34 -6.63 -10.36
CA GLY A 46 -9.20 -7.55 -10.45
C GLY A 46 -9.13 -8.31 -11.78
N LEU A 47 -10.19 -8.24 -12.59
CA LEU A 47 -10.35 -8.96 -13.85
C LEU A 47 -10.33 -8.05 -15.09
N GLU A 48 -10.37 -6.72 -14.90
CA GLU A 48 -10.08 -5.71 -15.95
C GLU A 48 -8.59 -5.70 -16.33
#